data_AF-A0A916GC38-F1
#
_entry.id   AF-A0A916GC38-F1
#
_cell.length_a   1.000
_cell.length_b   1.000
_cell.length_c   1.000
_cell.angle_alpha   90.00
_cell.angle_beta   90.00
_cell.angle_gamma   90.00
#
_symmetry.space_group_name_H-M   'P 1'
#
loop_
_entity.id
_entity.type
_entity.pdbx_description
1 polymer ?
#
loop_
_entity_poly.entity_id
_entity_poly.type
_entity_poly.pdbx_seq_one_letter_code
_entity_poly.pdbx_strand_id
1 'polypeptide(L)' 'RQIFSGIRAAYAEPGKLVGRNVVFIANLAPRKMRFGVSEGMILSAGTGGDDLFLLDADAGAVPGATVK' A
#
# COMPACT_ATOMS: atom_id res chain seq x y z
N ARG A 1 -10.69 3.51 2.05
CA ARG A 1 -9.85 3.66 3.26
C ARG A 1 -8.67 4.54 2.89
N GLN A 2 -8.22 5.41 3.80
CA GLN A 2 -7.03 6.22 3.58
C GLN A 2 -5.81 5.53 4.20
N ILE A 3 -4.77 5.28 3.40
CA ILE A 3 -3.53 4.65 3.86
C ILE A 3 -2.37 5.49 3.37
N PHE A 4 -1.52 5.92 4.31
CA PHE A 4 -0.29 6.63 3.98
C PHE A 4 0.85 5.62 3.87
N SER A 5 1.61 5.67 2.77
CA SER A 5 2.72 4.77 2.51
C SER A 5 3.98 5.53 2.12
N GLY A 6 5.11 5.18 2.74
CA GLY A 6 6.41 5.83 2.57
C GLY A 6 7.17 5.38 1.31
N ILE A 7 6.49 5.25 0.18
CA ILE A 7 7.00 4.58 -1.03
C ILE A 7 7.45 5.53 -2.14
N ARG A 8 7.50 6.84 -1.87
CA ARG A 8 7.79 7.87 -2.89
C ARG A 8 9.13 7.68 -3.59
N ALA A 9 10.13 7.16 -2.89
CA ALA A 9 11.47 6.92 -3.42
C ALA A 9 11.44 5.88 -4.57
N ALA A 10 10.85 4.70 -4.33
CA ALA A 10 10.63 3.70 -5.37
C ALA A 10 9.54 4.06 -6.42
N TYR A 11 8.57 4.91 -6.07
CA TYR A 11 7.44 5.28 -6.94
C TYR A 11 7.28 6.79 -7.04
N ALA A 12 8.16 7.41 -7.83
CA ALA A 12 8.20 8.87 -8.03
C ALA A 12 6.98 9.44 -8.77
N GLU A 13 6.28 8.63 -9.56
CA GLU A 13 5.10 9.01 -10.35
C GLU A 13 3.81 8.40 -9.78
N PRO A 14 3.06 9.10 -8.90
CA PRO A 14 1.86 8.54 -8.26
C PRO A 14 0.77 8.11 -9.23
N GLY A 15 0.68 8.77 -10.39
CA GLY A 15 -0.33 8.46 -11.42
C GLY A 15 -0.25 7.02 -11.93
N LYS A 16 0.95 6.41 -11.94
CA LYS A 16 1.16 5.02 -12.35
C LYS A 16 0.62 4.00 -11.34
N LEU A 17 0.30 4.42 -10.12
CA LEU A 17 -0.27 3.55 -9.09
C LEU A 17 -1.80 3.47 -9.16
N VAL A 18 -2.45 4.38 -9.90
CA VAL A 18 -3.91 4.38 -10.05
C VAL A 18 -4.35 3.13 -10.81
N GLY A 19 -5.30 2.38 -10.23
CA GLY A 19 -5.81 1.13 -10.80
C GLY A 19 -4.99 -0.12 -10.44
N ARG A 20 -3.86 0.02 -9.74
CA ARG A 20 -3.09 -1.13 -9.26
C ARG A 20 -3.72 -1.73 -8.00
N ASN A 21 -3.89 -3.05 -7.99
CA ASN A 21 -4.24 -3.79 -6.78
C ASN A 21 -3.00 -3.94 -5.89
N VAL A 22 -3.17 -3.73 -4.59
CA VAL A 22 -2.10 -3.87 -3.59
C VAL A 22 -2.58 -4.68 -2.40
N VAL A 23 -1.66 -5.33 -1.72
CA VAL A 23 -1.91 -6.00 -0.45
C VAL A 23 -1.71 -5.02 0.70
N PHE A 24 -2.65 -5.00 1.66
CA PHE A 24 -2.54 -4.16 2.85
C PHE A 24 -3.20 -4.80 4.08
N ILE A 25 -2.76 -4.40 5.27
CA ILE A 25 -3.34 -4.82 6.54
C ILE A 25 -4.51 -3.91 6.90
N ALA A 26 -5.71 -4.48 6.99
CA ALA A 26 -6.96 -3.73 7.18
C ALA A 26 -7.46 -3.63 8.64
N ASN A 27 -6.85 -4.35 9.58
CA ASN A 27 -7.27 -4.43 10.98
C ASN A 27 -6.35 -3.68 11.95
N LEU A 28 -5.44 -2.84 11.46
CA LEU A 28 -4.63 -1.98 12.32
C LEU A 28 -5.48 -0.84 12.88
N ALA A 29 -5.22 -0.47 14.13
CA ALA A 29 -5.81 0.72 14.72
C ALA A 29 -5.42 1.96 13.89
N PRO A 30 -6.36 2.91 13.65
CA PRO A 30 -6.06 4.13 12.92
C PRO A 30 -4.90 4.90 13.56
N ARG A 31 -3.89 5.25 12.76
CA ARG A 31 -2.71 5.98 13.22
C ARG A 31 -2.72 7.40 12.69
N LYS A 32 -2.75 8.39 13.59
CA LYS A 32 -2.59 9.79 13.23
C LYS A 32 -1.17 10.04 12.73
N MET A 33 -1.06 10.56 11.52
CA MET A 33 0.19 10.97 10.86
C MET A 33 0.15 12.46 10.55
N ARG A 34 1.28 13.00 10.08
CA ARG A 34 1.40 14.43 9.73
C ARG A 34 0.34 14.90 8.72
N PHE A 35 -0.08 14.02 7.81
CA PHE A 35 -0.93 14.35 6.67
C PHE A 35 -2.39 13.91 6.82
N GLY A 36 -2.76 13.29 7.93
CA GLY A 36 -4.09 12.71 8.14
C GLY A 36 -4.04 11.45 8.97
N VAL A 37 -5.10 10.64 8.89
CA VAL A 37 -5.22 9.38 9.62
C VAL A 37 -4.97 8.22 8.65
N SER A 38 -4.00 7.36 8.95
CA SER A 38 -3.78 6.11 8.21
C SER A 38 -4.61 4.99 8.83
N GLU A 39 -5.45 4.35 8.03
CA GLU A 39 -6.38 3.28 8.43
C GLU A 39 -5.86 1.88 8.06
N GLY A 40 -4.55 1.74 7.86
CA GLY A 40 -3.92 0.50 7.46
C GLY A 40 -2.45 0.67 7.10
N MET A 41 -1.89 -0.39 6.53
CA MET A 41 -0.49 -0.47 6.10
C MET A 41 -0.40 -1.26 4.80
N ILE A 42 0.09 -0.64 3.73
CA ILE A 42 0.40 -1.34 2.47
C ILE A 42 1.64 -2.21 2.69
N LEU A 43 1.64 -3.42 2.12
CA LEU A 43 2.77 -4.34 2.18
C LEU A 43 3.65 -4.20 0.94
N SER A 44 4.96 -4.18 1.17
CA SER A 44 6.00 -4.15 0.15
C SER A 44 7.18 -5.00 0.59
N ALA A 45 7.89 -5.59 -0.35
CA ALA A 45 9.17 -6.26 -0.13
C ALA A 45 10.34 -5.31 -0.45
N GLY A 46 11.47 -5.49 0.24
CA GLY A 46 12.71 -4.76 -0.04
C GLY A 46 13.31 -4.08 1.20
N THR A 47 14.50 -3.51 1.03
CA THR A 47 15.30 -2.92 2.12
C THR A 47 14.97 -1.46 2.41
N GLY A 48 14.17 -0.80 1.55
CA GLY A 48 13.73 0.58 1.72
C GLY A 48 14.24 1.53 0.64
N GLY A 49 13.73 2.77 0.66
CA GLY A 49 14.09 3.78 -0.35
C GLY A 49 13.59 3.38 -1.74
N ASP A 50 14.52 3.30 -2.69
CA ASP A 50 14.23 2.92 -4.08
C ASP A 50 14.08 1.39 -4.25
N ASP A 51 14.55 0.62 -3.26
CA ASP A 51 14.43 -0.84 -3.18
C ASP A 51 13.15 -1.23 -2.42
N LEU A 52 12.00 -0.81 -2.97
CA LEU A 52 10.67 -1.19 -2.46
C LEU A 52 9.77 -1.67 -3.59
N PHE A 53 9.26 -2.88 -3.42
CA PHE A 53 8.36 -3.54 -4.37
C PHE A 53 7.00 -3.76 -3.72
N LEU A 54 5.98 -3.04 -4.19
CA LEU A 54 4.60 -3.26 -3.75
C LEU A 54 4.17 -4.68 -4.09
N LEU A 55 3.60 -5.38 -3.10
CA LEU A 55 2.96 -6.67 -3.30
C LEU A 55 1.61 -6.44 -3.99
N ASP A 56 1.40 -7.14 -5.09
CA ASP A 56 0.15 -7.15 -5.84
C ASP A 56 -0.59 -8.48 -5.66
N ALA A 57 -1.71 -8.60 -6.37
CA ALA A 57 -2.54 -9.79 -6.38
C ALA A 57 -2.72 -10.25 -7.83
N ASP A 58 -2.82 -11.56 -8.00
CA ASP A 58 -3.04 -12.18 -9.31
C ASP A 58 -4.30 -11.65 -10.00
N ALA A 59 -4.31 -11.75 -11.33
CA ALA A 59 -5.46 -11.41 -12.14
C ALA A 59 -6.71 -12.20 -11.69
N GLY A 60 -7.82 -11.50 -11.46
CA GLY A 60 -9.06 -12.08 -10.95
C GLY A 60 -9.27 -11.90 -9.45
N ALA A 61 -8.24 -11.50 -8.68
CA ALA A 61 -8.43 -11.06 -7.31
C ALA A 61 -9.28 -9.78 -7.26
N VAL A 62 -10.35 -9.81 -6.46
CA VAL A 62 -11.27 -8.68 -6.30
C VAL A 62 -10.87 -7.77 -5.15
N PRO A 63 -11.07 -6.44 -5.24
CA PRO A 63 -10.85 -5.54 -4.12
C PRO A 63 -11.62 -5.98 -2.86
N GLY A 64 -10.93 -6.11 -1.73
CA GLY A 64 -11.50 -6.57 -0.47
C GLY A 64 -11.46 -8.08 -0.24
N ALA A 65 -10.90 -8.86 -1.18
CA ALA A 65 -10.59 -10.27 -0.94
C ALA A 65 -9.69 -10.45 0.29
N THR A 66 -9.98 -11.46 1.11
CA THR A 66 -9.17 -11.76 2.30
C THR A 66 -7.89 -12.47 1.90
N VAL A 67 -6.75 -11.92 2.33
CA VAL A 67 -5.43 -12.53 2.16
C VAL A 67 -5.30 -13.70 3.15
N LYS A 68 -4.74 -14.81 2.68
CA LYS A 68 -4.54 -16.04 3.44
C LYS A 68 -3.06 -16.35 3.60
#